data_AF-A0A502XZ12-F1
#
_entry.id   AF-A0A502XZ12-F1
#
_cell.length_a   1.000
_cell.length_b   1.000
_cell.length_c   1.000
_cell.angle_alpha   90.00
_cell.angle_beta   90.00
_cell.angle_gamma   90.00
#
_symmetry.space_group_name_H-M   'P 1'
#
loop_
_entity.id
_entity.type
_entity.pdbx_description
1 polymer ?
#
loop_
_entity_poly.entity_id
_entity_poly.type
_entity_poly.pdbx_seq_one_letter_code
_entity_poly.pdbx_strand_id
1 'polypeptide(L)'
;MSVGAALELLLRLIHSRAMKLAALPEDERDIHYDLIRRSCCEAAEHIGQNPDKAAITANDMVEFVRALVGIIEVGCGSGQGPSTDRPPPARHFGSRENGVTRI
;
A
#
# COMPACT_ATOMS: atom_id res chain seq x y z
N MET A 1 -1.84 -18.52 25.44
CA MET A 1 -1.49 -18.04 24.09
C MET A 1 -0.13 -18.62 23.75
N SER A 2 0.03 -19.33 22.63
CA SER A 2 1.35 -19.88 22.26
C SER A 2 2.22 -18.79 21.63
N VAL A 3 3.54 -18.92 21.74
CA VAL A 3 4.50 -18.01 21.08
C VAL A 3 4.26 -17.95 19.57
N GLY A 4 3.95 -19.10 18.95
CA GLY A 4 3.62 -19.16 17.52
C GLY A 4 2.38 -18.35 17.15
N ALA A 5 1.32 -18.41 17.96
CA ALA A 5 0.11 -17.62 17.72
C ALA A 5 0.35 -16.11 17.90
N ALA A 6 1.17 -15.71 18.87
CA ALA A 6 1.53 -14.31 19.07
C ALA A 6 2.37 -13.76 17.89
N LEU A 7 3.34 -14.56 17.41
CA LEU A 7 4.15 -14.19 16.25
C LEU A 7 3.29 -14.05 14.99
N GLU A 8 2.37 -14.98 14.75
CA GLU A 8 1.46 -14.90 13.60
C GLU A 8 0.60 -13.63 13.63
N LEU A 9 0.05 -13.27 14.79
CA LEU A 9 -0.71 -12.03 14.96
C LEU A 9 0.16 -10.80 14.69
N LEU A 10 1.39 -10.79 15.17
CA LEU A 10 2.34 -9.69 14.94
C LEU A 10 2.66 -9.54 13.45
N LEU A 11 2.93 -10.64 12.75
CA LEU A 11 3.17 -10.63 11.31
C LEU A 11 1.96 -10.14 10.52
N ARG A 12 0.74 -10.55 10.90
CA ARG A 12 -0.51 -10.07 10.26
C ARG A 12 -0.70 -8.57 10.46
N LEU A 13 -0.38 -8.04 11.64
CA LEU A 13 -0.46 -6.60 11.93
C LEU A 13 0.53 -5.81 11.09
N ILE A 14 1.78 -6.28 11.00
CA ILE A 14 2.82 -5.66 10.18
C ILE A 14 2.42 -5.66 8.70
N HIS A 15 1.97 -6.81 8.19
CA HIS A 15 1.50 -6.94 6.81
C HIS A 15 0.32 -6.01 6.51
N SER A 16 -0.69 -5.96 7.39
CA SER A 16 -1.84 -5.06 7.21
C SER A 16 -1.43 -3.59 7.15
N ARG A 17 -0.46 -3.18 7.97
CA ARG A 17 0.06 -1.81 7.94
C ARG A 17 0.86 -1.53 6.67
N ALA A 18 1.69 -2.46 6.22
CA ALA A 18 2.45 -2.33 4.99
C ALA A 18 1.54 -2.24 3.75
N MET A 19 0.46 -3.02 3.70
CA MET A 19 -0.56 -2.92 2.65
C MET A 19 -1.18 -1.52 2.58
N LYS A 20 -1.46 -0.90 3.74
CA LYS A 20 -1.98 0.48 3.79
C LYS A 20 -0.97 1.49 3.27
N LEU A 21 0.32 1.32 3.60
CA LEU A 21 1.39 2.19 3.11
C LEU A 21 1.62 2.03 1.61
N ALA A 22 1.59 0.80 1.09
CA ALA A 22 1.74 0.51 -0.34
C ALA A 22 0.60 1.10 -1.19
N ALA A 23 -0.57 1.35 -0.59
CA ALA A 23 -1.69 2.00 -1.26
C ALA A 23 -1.54 3.52 -1.39
N LEU A 24 -0.60 4.14 -0.66
CA LEU A 24 -0.33 5.58 -0.74
C LEU A 24 0.63 5.90 -1.89
N PRO A 25 0.56 7.11 -2.48
CA PRO A 25 1.60 7.65 -3.35
C PRO A 25 2.97 7.67 -2.65
N GLU A 26 4.05 7.51 -3.41
CA GLU A 26 5.41 7.42 -2.86
C GLU A 26 5.81 8.65 -2.03
N ASP A 27 5.46 9.84 -2.50
CA ASP A 27 5.72 11.12 -1.84
C ASP A 27 4.98 11.30 -0.51
N GLU A 28 3.83 10.64 -0.35
CA GLU A 28 3.06 10.67 0.90
C GLU A 28 3.59 9.67 1.95
N ARG A 29 4.38 8.67 1.55
CA ARG A 29 4.90 7.63 2.46
C ARG A 29 6.00 8.11 3.38
N ASP A 30 6.76 9.13 2.98
CA ASP A 30 7.92 9.62 3.74
C ASP A 30 7.55 10.07 5.16
N ILE A 31 6.40 10.73 5.32
CA ILE A 31 5.89 11.15 6.64
C ILE A 31 5.63 9.93 7.53
N HIS A 32 5.16 8.82 6.96
CA HIS A 32 4.92 7.60 7.70
C HIS A 32 6.20 6.88 8.09
N TYR A 33 7.21 6.87 7.22
CA TYR A 33 8.54 6.33 7.53
C TYR A 33 9.22 7.14 8.65
N ASP A 34 9.12 8.46 8.60
CA ASP A 34 9.63 9.32 9.67
C ASP A 34 8.92 9.09 11.00
N LEU A 35 7.60 8.89 10.99
CA LEU A 35 6.86 8.54 12.20
C LEU A 35 7.32 7.19 12.76
N ILE A 36 7.50 6.18 11.90
CA ILE A 36 8.03 4.86 12.31
C ILE A 36 9.40 5.02 12.97
N ARG A 37 10.30 5.76 12.32
CA ARG A 37 11.65 6.02 12.84
C ARG A 37 11.61 6.62 14.24
N ARG A 38 10.83 7.68 14.44
CA ARG A 38 10.72 8.36 15.74
C ARG A 38 10.16 7.44 16.82
N SER A 39 9.07 6.72 16.51
CA SER A 39 8.48 5.78 17.46
C SER A 39 9.43 4.63 17.81
N CYS A 40 10.19 4.12 16.84
CA CYS A 40 11.18 3.07 17.09
C CYS A 40 12.38 3.59 17.90
N CYS A 41 12.87 4.81 17.65
CA CYS A 41 13.88 5.44 18.49
C CYS A 41 13.41 5.53 19.94
N GLU A 42 12.24 6.13 20.17
CA GLU A 42 11.67 6.31 21.50
C GLU A 42 11.49 4.97 22.23
N ALA A 43 10.96 3.96 21.52
CA ALA A 43 10.79 2.62 22.09
C ALA A 43 12.14 1.95 22.42
N ALA A 44 13.15 2.09 21.55
CA ALA A 44 14.47 1.52 21.76
C ALA A 44 15.21 2.18 22.93
N GLU A 45 15.13 3.50 23.06
CA GLU A 45 15.65 4.24 24.21
C GLU A 45 14.91 3.86 25.49
N HIS A 46 13.58 3.70 25.43
CA HIS A 46 12.78 3.29 26.59
C HIS A 46 13.17 1.93 27.16
N ILE A 47 13.62 0.98 26.31
CA ILE A 47 14.13 -0.32 26.75
C ILE A 47 15.63 -0.29 27.13
N GLY A 48 16.23 0.89 27.21
CA GLY A 48 17.60 1.11 27.70
C GLY A 48 18.69 1.09 26.63
N GLN A 49 18.35 1.15 25.33
CA GLN A 49 19.37 1.40 24.32
C GLN A 49 19.90 2.82 24.43
N ASN A 50 21.19 3.01 24.15
CA ASN A 50 21.73 4.37 23.99
C ASN A 50 21.21 5.01 22.70
N PRO A 51 21.20 6.36 22.60
CA PRO A 51 20.60 7.07 21.47
C PRO A 51 21.15 6.66 20.10
N ASP A 52 22.46 6.44 19.97
CA ASP A 52 23.08 6.06 18.70
C ASP A 52 22.60 4.67 18.24
N LYS A 53 22.54 3.71 19.16
CA LYS A 53 22.02 2.35 18.87
C LYS A 53 20.52 2.36 18.61
N ALA A 54 19.77 3.20 19.31
CA ALA A 54 18.34 3.37 19.07
C ALA A 54 18.07 3.94 17.68
N ALA A 55 18.87 4.92 17.24
CA ALA A 55 18.78 5.47 15.89
C ALA A 55 19.09 4.43 14.81
N ILE A 56 20.12 3.60 15.00
CA ILE A 56 20.44 2.49 14.07
C ILE A 56 19.27 1.51 14.01
N THR A 57 18.78 1.06 15.17
CA THR A 57 17.63 0.14 15.25
C THR A 57 16.40 0.71 14.55
N ALA A 58 16.10 1.99 14.76
CA ALA A 58 14.97 2.64 14.13
C ALA A 58 15.13 2.73 12.60
N ASN A 59 16.33 2.99 12.10
CA ASN A 59 16.60 3.01 10.66
C ASN A 59 16.41 1.62 10.05
N ASP A 60 16.91 0.57 10.70
CA ASP A 60 16.72 -0.82 10.24
C ASP A 60 15.23 -1.18 10.16
N MET A 61 14.44 -0.72 11.13
CA MET A 61 12.98 -0.93 11.10
C MET A 61 12.30 -0.18 9.95
N VAL A 62 12.76 1.02 9.60
CA VAL A 62 12.25 1.76 8.44
C VAL A 62 12.59 1.03 7.15
N GLU A 63 13.83 0.59 6.97
CA GLU A 63 14.26 -0.14 5.78
C GLU A 63 13.53 -1.46 5.63
N PHE A 64 13.28 -2.18 6.73
CA PHE A 64 12.43 -3.37 6.71
C PHE A 64 11.02 -3.08 6.19
N VAL A 65 10.37 -2.01 6.65
CA VAL A 65 9.03 -1.64 6.18
C VAL A 65 9.05 -1.18 4.72
N ARG A 66 10.08 -0.43 4.29
CA ARG A 66 10.28 -0.05 2.87
C ARG A 66 10.38 -1.28 1.97
N ALA A 67 11.20 -2.25 2.37
CA ALA A 67 11.34 -3.51 1.63
C ALA A 67 10.01 -4.27 1.55
N LEU A 68 9.26 -4.34 2.64
CA LEU A 68 7.96 -5.02 2.66
C LEU A 68 6.93 -4.33 1.74
N VAL A 69 6.91 -3.00 1.73
CA VAL A 69 6.06 -2.22 0.79
C VAL A 69 6.48 -2.50 -0.66
N GLY A 70 7.78 -2.46 -0.97
CA GLY A 70 8.27 -2.77 -2.32
C GLY A 70 7.90 -4.20 -2.77
N ILE A 71 7.97 -5.19 -1.88
CA ILE A 71 7.52 -6.56 -2.17
C ILE A 71 6.03 -6.59 -2.51
N ILE A 72 5.20 -5.89 -1.73
CA ILE A 72 3.75 -5.81 -1.96
C ILE A 72 3.47 -5.15 -3.31
N GLU A 73 4.17 -4.07 -3.66
CA GLU A 73 3.98 -3.37 -4.94
C GLU A 73 4.32 -4.25 -6.13
N VAL A 74 5.45 -4.98 -6.08
CA VAL A 74 5.83 -5.94 -7.12
C VAL A 74 4.82 -7.09 -7.20
N GLY A 75 4.35 -7.61 -6.07
CA GLY A 75 3.35 -8.68 -6.00
C GLY A 75 1.96 -8.27 -6.49
N CYS A 76 1.53 -7.04 -6.22
CA CYS A 76 0.25 -6.51 -6.69
C CYS A 76 0.28 -6.09 -8.17
N GLY A 77 1.44 -5.64 -8.69
CA GLY A 77 1.62 -5.24 -10.08
C GLY A 77 1.54 -6.39 -11.10
N SER A 78 1.65 -7.64 -10.66
CA SER A 78 1.56 -8.83 -11.53
C SER A 78 0.15 -9.43 -11.63
N GLY A 79 -0.83 -8.93 -10.86
CA GLY A 79 -2.20 -9.47 -10.79
C GLY A 79 -3.30 -8.61 -11.40
N GLN A 80 -3.01 -7.38 -11.84
CA GLN A 80 -3.96 -6.49 -12.51
C GLN A 80 -3.48 -6.15 -13.93
N GLY A 81 -3.52 -7.14 -14.81
CA GLY A 81 -3.73 -6.82 -16.23
C GLY A 81 -5.10 -6.14 -16.38
N PRO A 82 -5.27 -5.18 -17.30
CA PRO A 82 -6.58 -4.58 -17.54
C PRO A 82 -7.53 -5.72 -17.92
N SER A 83 -8.52 -5.97 -17.06
CA SER A 83 -9.63 -6.85 -17.40
C SER A 83 -10.29 -6.26 -18.63
N THR A 84 -10.02 -6.83 -19.79
CA THR A 84 -10.59 -6.47 -21.09
C THR A 84 -12.05 -6.93 -21.23
N ASP A 85 -12.69 -7.34 -20.13
CA ASP A 85 -14.07 -7.83 -20.13
C ASP A 85 -15.08 -6.70 -19.98
N ARG A 86 -14.86 -5.59 -20.69
CA ARG A 86 -15.91 -4.60 -20.94
C ARG A 86 -16.51 -4.90 -22.31
N PRO A 87 -17.79 -5.29 -22.42
CA PRO A 87 -18.45 -5.39 -23.70
C PRO A 87 -18.38 -4.01 -24.38
N PRO A 88 -18.14 -3.93 -25.70
CA PRO A 88 -18.09 -2.65 -26.39
C PRO A 88 -19.42 -1.90 -26.20
N PRO A 89 -19.41 -0.58 -26.00
CA PRO A 89 -20.64 0.18 -25.91
C PRO A 89 -21.42 -0.01 -27.20
N ALA A 90 -22.69 -0.45 -27.07
CA ALA A 90 -23.60 -0.63 -28.18
C ALA A 90 -23.62 0.63 -29.04
N ARG A 91 -23.30 0.49 -30.32
CA ARG A 91 -23.44 1.55 -31.32
C ARG A 91 -24.90 1.97 -31.36
N HIS A 92 -25.19 3.15 -30.82
CA HIS A 92 -26.51 3.76 -30.91
C HIS A 92 -26.69 4.26 -32.35
N PHE A 93 -27.25 3.42 -33.22
CA PHE A 93 -27.76 3.84 -34.53
C PHE A 93 -29.07 4.60 -34.28
N GLY A 94 -28.95 5.92 -34.13
CA GLY A 94 -30.10 6.83 -34.12
C GLY A 94 -30.73 6.86 -35.51
N SER A 95 -31.84 6.15 -35.65
CA SER A 95 -32.79 6.31 -36.76
C SER A 95 -33.41 7.70 -36.67
N ARG A 96 -33.11 8.58 -37.64
CA ARG A 96 -33.82 9.86 -37.82
C ARG A 96 -33.98 10.16 -39.30
N GLU A 97 -35.07 9.66 -39.85
CA GLU A 97 -35.65 10.25 -41.06
C GLU A 97 -37.16 9.98 -41.07
N ASN A 98 -37.91 10.98 -40.62
CA ASN A 98 -39.32 11.13 -40.93
C ASN A 98 -39.60 12.62 -41.16
N GLY A 99 -39.94 12.95 -42.42
CA GLY A 99 -41.09 13.80 -42.67
C GLY A 99 -40.87 15.24 -43.15
N VAL A 100 -41.32 15.46 -44.39
CA VAL A 100 -42.02 16.66 -44.90
C VAL A 100 -41.18 17.75 -45.55
N THR A 101 -41.23 17.80 -46.90
CA THR A 101 -41.78 18.97 -47.63
C THR A 101 -42.33 18.48 -48.97
N ARG A 102 -43.64 18.53 -49.15
CA ARG A 102 -44.31 18.34 -50.45
C ARG A 102 -44.88 19.70 -50.84
N ILE A 103 -44.58 20.11 -52.07
CA ILE A 103 -45.05 21.32 -52.77
C ILE A 103 -46.56 21.18 -53.03
#